data_AF-A0A7K4JP41-F1
#
_entry.id   AF-A0A7K4JP41-F1
#
_cell.length_a   1.000
_cell.length_b   1.000
_cell.length_c   1.000
_cell.angle_alpha   90.00
_cell.angle_beta   90.00
_cell.angle_gamma   90.00
#
_symmetry.space_group_name_H-M   'P 1'
#
loop_
_entity.id
_entity.type
_entity.pdbx_description
1 polymer ?
#
loop_
_entity_poly.entity_id
_entity_poly.type
_entity_poly.pdbx_seq_one_letter_code
_entity_poly.pdbx_strand_id
1 'polypeptide(L)'
;AEIFHQLSQALAVLTDGAARAAYDKVRRAKKQAAERTQKLDEKRKKVKLDLEAREREAQAHESEEEEIRITRSLEQEIIRLREEGSRQLEEQQRLIREQIRLEREQRIRGKQERSGAEGKVTPKLKLKWKHGKEDETRGEYSKDVLLRLLQKYGDVLNLLISSRKPGSAIVEFATVKAAEMAVKNEVGLTNNPLKISWLEGQPWNHASTVLPDSTTGPRTSQASMVSERDYESLVMMRMRQAAERQQLIEQLQREEEEESHT
;
A
#
# COMPACT_ATOMS: atom_id res chain seq x y z
N ALA A 1 -18.08 -62.47 71.25
CA ALA A 1 -17.41 -63.72 71.63
C ALA A 1 -16.19 -64.05 70.76
N GLU A 2 -16.14 -63.66 69.48
CA GLU A 2 -15.04 -63.99 68.56
C GLU A 2 -13.66 -63.47 68.97
N ILE A 3 -13.55 -62.26 69.50
CA ILE A 3 -12.26 -61.67 69.91
C ILE A 3 -11.59 -62.51 70.99
N PHE A 4 -12.36 -62.99 71.97
CA PHE A 4 -11.84 -63.86 73.03
C PHE A 4 -11.33 -65.20 72.47
N HIS A 5 -12.03 -65.76 71.47
CA HIS A 5 -11.61 -66.98 70.80
C HIS A 5 -10.31 -66.78 70.01
N GLN A 6 -10.18 -65.67 69.26
CA GLN A 6 -8.97 -65.31 68.54
C GLN A 6 -7.78 -65.08 69.49
N LEU A 7 -8.00 -64.40 70.61
CA LEU A 7 -6.97 -64.17 71.63
C LEU A 7 -6.54 -65.49 72.29
N SER A 8 -7.47 -66.40 72.57
CA SER A 8 -7.17 -67.72 73.12
C SER A 8 -6.34 -68.57 72.16
N GLN A 9 -6.66 -68.55 70.87
CA GLN A 9 -5.87 -69.22 69.83
C GLN A 9 -4.48 -68.58 69.66
N ALA A 10 -4.40 -67.26 69.66
CA ALA A 10 -3.13 -66.54 69.58
C ALA A 10 -2.23 -66.86 70.79
N LEU A 11 -2.81 -66.92 71.99
CA LEU A 11 -2.10 -67.32 73.20
C LEU A 11 -1.59 -68.76 73.07
N ALA A 12 -2.43 -69.71 72.65
CA ALA A 12 -2.02 -71.10 72.46
C ALA A 12 -0.81 -71.25 71.51
N VAL A 13 -0.79 -70.49 70.40
CA VAL A 13 0.33 -70.50 69.44
C VAL A 13 1.57 -69.79 69.98
N LEU A 14 1.41 -68.73 70.79
CA LEU A 14 2.53 -67.96 71.35
C LEU A 14 3.16 -68.61 72.59
N THR A 15 2.41 -69.44 73.32
CA THR A 15 2.87 -70.16 74.50
C THR A 15 3.68 -71.41 74.14
N ASP A 16 3.38 -72.09 73.03
CA ASP A 16 4.21 -73.19 72.53
C ASP A 16 5.42 -72.65 71.74
N GLY A 17 6.63 -72.99 72.18
CA GLY A 17 7.88 -72.56 71.56
C GLY A 17 8.04 -73.06 70.12
N ALA A 18 7.56 -74.28 69.82
CA ALA A 18 7.65 -74.84 68.47
C ALA A 18 6.66 -74.16 67.51
N ALA A 19 5.40 -74.02 67.91
CA ALA A 19 4.37 -73.29 67.14
C ALA A 19 4.76 -71.83 66.90
N ARG A 20 5.29 -71.13 67.91
CA ARG A 20 5.79 -69.76 67.78
C ARG A 20 6.93 -69.65 66.77
N ALA A 21 7.92 -70.56 66.83
CA ALA A 21 9.03 -70.57 65.89
C ALA A 21 8.57 -70.83 64.44
N ALA A 22 7.61 -71.74 64.24
CA ALA A 22 7.02 -72.00 62.94
C ALA A 22 6.25 -70.78 62.39
N TYR A 23 5.44 -70.13 63.23
CA TYR A 23 4.72 -68.90 62.87
C TYR A 23 5.68 -67.77 62.47
N ASP A 24 6.72 -67.53 63.27
CA ASP A 24 7.73 -66.51 62.98
C ASP A 24 8.49 -66.80 61.68
N LYS A 25 8.75 -68.07 61.37
CA LYS A 25 9.40 -68.49 60.11
C LYS A 25 8.54 -68.15 58.90
N VAL A 26 7.24 -68.47 58.93
CA VAL A 26 6.31 -68.14 57.84
C VAL A 26 6.21 -66.62 57.66
N ARG A 27 6.12 -65.88 58.76
CA ARG A 27 5.99 -64.42 58.71
C ARG A 27 7.26 -63.75 58.17
N ARG A 28 8.45 -64.24 58.56
CA ARG A 28 9.74 -63.81 57.99
C ARG A 28 9.86 -64.16 56.51
N ALA A 29 9.48 -65.38 56.11
CA ALA A 29 9.50 -65.80 54.71
C ALA A 29 8.59 -64.92 53.84
N LYS A 30 7.38 -64.60 54.32
CA LYS A 30 6.45 -63.70 53.62
C LYS A 30 7.01 -62.29 53.48
N LYS A 31 7.66 -61.76 54.53
CA LYS A 31 8.33 -60.45 54.49
C LYS A 31 9.48 -60.43 53.47
N GLN A 32 10.35 -61.44 53.50
CA GLN A 32 11.47 -61.55 52.56
C GLN A 32 11.00 -61.72 51.10
N ALA A 33 9.93 -62.49 50.87
CA ALA A 33 9.31 -62.62 49.55
C ALA A 33 8.78 -61.27 49.05
N ALA A 34 8.08 -60.51 49.90
CA ALA A 34 7.59 -59.18 49.55
C ALA A 34 8.74 -58.21 49.22
N GLU A 35 9.80 -58.18 50.03
CA GLU A 35 11.00 -57.35 49.76
C GLU A 35 11.70 -57.74 48.45
N ARG A 36 11.76 -59.04 48.12
CA ARG A 36 12.31 -59.51 46.83
C ARG A 36 11.46 -59.04 45.66
N THR A 37 10.14 -59.18 45.75
CA THR A 37 9.22 -58.71 44.71
C THR A 37 9.33 -57.20 44.52
N GLN A 38 9.35 -56.43 45.61
CA GLN A 38 9.53 -54.98 45.57
C GLN A 38 10.85 -54.59 44.87
N LYS A 39 11.97 -55.25 45.20
CA LYS A 39 13.27 -55.00 44.53
C LYS A 39 13.23 -55.35 43.04
N LEU A 40 12.52 -56.40 42.65
CA LEU A 40 12.35 -56.76 41.24
C LEU A 40 11.49 -55.72 40.51
N ASP A 41 10.44 -55.21 41.15
CA ASP A 41 9.57 -54.17 40.59
C ASP A 41 10.31 -52.83 40.45
N GLU A 42 11.13 -52.45 41.44
CA GLU A 42 12.00 -51.27 41.36
C GLU A 42 12.99 -51.36 40.19
N LYS A 43 13.63 -52.53 40.00
CA LYS A 43 14.52 -52.77 38.85
C LYS A 43 13.77 -52.70 37.52
N ARG A 44 12.60 -53.33 37.42
CA ARG A 44 11.76 -53.28 36.22
C ARG A 44 11.33 -51.85 35.89
N LYS A 45 10.91 -51.09 36.91
CA LYS A 45 10.55 -49.68 36.76
C LYS A 45 11.73 -48.85 36.25
N LYS A 46 12.93 -49.05 36.80
CA LYS A 46 14.14 -48.34 36.35
C LYS A 46 14.47 -48.64 34.89
N VAL A 47 14.44 -49.91 34.48
CA VAL A 47 14.70 -50.31 33.07
C VAL A 47 13.64 -49.73 32.14
N LYS A 48 12.36 -49.76 32.54
CA LYS A 48 11.29 -49.16 31.75
C LYS A 48 11.53 -47.66 31.51
N LEU A 49 11.86 -46.91 32.57
CA LEU A 49 12.09 -45.47 32.47
C LEU A 49 13.34 -45.15 31.63
N ASP A 50 14.41 -45.93 31.76
CA ASP A 50 15.63 -45.78 30.94
C ASP A 50 15.35 -46.03 29.45
N LEU A 51 14.52 -47.03 29.14
CA LEU A 51 14.10 -47.30 27.77
C LEU A 51 13.19 -46.20 27.21
N GLU A 52 12.17 -45.77 27.96
CA GLU A 52 11.29 -44.65 27.55
C GLU A 52 12.06 -43.33 27.40
N ALA A 53 13.09 -43.10 28.21
CA ALA A 53 13.95 -41.93 28.06
C ALA A 53 14.74 -41.97 26.74
N ARG A 54 15.40 -43.11 26.45
CA ARG A 54 16.13 -43.28 25.19
C ARG A 54 15.25 -43.23 23.95
N GLU A 55 14.06 -43.82 24.02
CA GLU A 55 13.10 -43.77 22.91
C GLU A 55 12.64 -42.34 22.65
N ARG A 56 12.36 -41.58 23.71
CA ARG A 56 11.99 -40.16 23.59
C ARG A 56 13.13 -39.31 23.02
N GLU A 57 14.36 -39.54 23.46
CA GLU A 57 15.55 -38.84 22.93
C GLU A 57 15.77 -39.14 21.45
N ALA A 58 15.69 -40.42 21.05
CA ALA A 58 15.80 -40.80 19.65
C ALA A 58 14.68 -40.19 18.79
N GLN A 59 13.44 -40.24 19.27
CA GLN A 59 12.30 -39.64 18.57
C GLN A 59 12.41 -38.12 18.46
N ALA A 60 12.91 -37.44 19.50
CA ALA A 60 13.14 -36.00 19.47
C ALA A 60 14.19 -35.64 18.42
N HIS A 61 15.29 -36.39 18.36
CA HIS A 61 16.35 -36.19 17.38
C HIS A 61 15.86 -36.41 15.93
N GLU A 62 15.07 -37.46 15.69
CA GLU A 62 14.46 -37.70 14.38
C GLU A 62 13.50 -36.56 13.97
N SER A 63 12.68 -36.09 14.91
CA SER A 63 11.77 -34.97 14.68
C SER A 63 12.52 -33.68 14.36
N GLU A 64 13.58 -33.38 15.11
CA GLU A 64 14.41 -32.19 14.89
C GLU A 64 15.13 -32.24 13.54
N GLU A 65 15.67 -33.40 13.15
CA GLU A 65 16.23 -33.58 11.81
C GLU A 65 15.19 -33.38 10.70
N GLU A 66 13.97 -33.86 10.89
CA GLU A 66 12.89 -33.71 9.92
C GLU A 66 12.46 -32.23 9.81
N GLU A 67 12.34 -31.51 10.92
CA GLU A 67 12.09 -30.08 10.94
C GLU A 67 13.19 -29.28 10.22
N ILE A 68 14.46 -29.61 10.43
CA ILE A 68 15.59 -28.99 9.72
C ILE A 68 15.51 -29.23 8.21
N ARG A 69 15.10 -30.43 7.78
CA ARG A 69 14.91 -30.74 6.35
C ARG A 69 13.74 -29.95 5.75
N ILE A 70 12.62 -29.89 6.46
CA ILE A 70 11.42 -29.16 6.03
C ILE A 70 11.73 -27.66 5.91
N THR A 71 12.35 -27.06 6.92
CA THR A 71 12.72 -25.65 6.94
C THR A 71 13.67 -25.31 5.79
N ARG A 72 14.74 -26.10 5.59
CA ARG A 72 15.64 -25.92 4.44
C ARG A 72 14.93 -26.01 3.10
N SER A 73 14.03 -26.99 2.92
CA SER A 73 13.26 -27.12 1.68
C SER A 73 12.35 -25.92 1.45
N LEU A 74 11.72 -25.42 2.50
CA LEU A 74 10.84 -24.26 2.43
C LEU A 74 11.62 -22.99 2.08
N GLU A 75 12.78 -22.78 2.70
CA GLU A 75 13.66 -21.65 2.40
C GLU A 75 14.11 -21.63 0.94
N GLN A 76 14.48 -22.79 0.38
CA GLN A 76 14.84 -22.92 -1.03
C GLN A 76 13.69 -22.54 -1.95
N GLU A 77 12.47 -22.99 -1.65
CA GLU A 77 11.30 -22.63 -2.45
C GLU A 77 10.95 -21.13 -2.32
N ILE A 78 11.10 -20.54 -1.13
CA ILE A 78 10.93 -19.09 -0.93
C ILE A 78 11.93 -18.30 -1.77
N ILE A 79 13.21 -18.70 -1.78
CA ILE A 79 14.26 -18.05 -2.58
C ILE A 79 13.88 -18.11 -4.05
N ARG A 80 13.53 -19.31 -4.53
CA ARG A 80 13.11 -19.52 -5.92
C ARG A 80 11.91 -18.65 -6.30
N LEU A 81 10.86 -18.62 -5.49
CA LEU A 81 9.67 -17.80 -5.76
C LEU A 81 9.98 -16.29 -5.74
N ARG A 82 10.89 -15.85 -4.86
CA ARG A 82 11.35 -14.45 -4.84
C ARG A 82 12.13 -14.09 -6.10
N GLU A 83 13.01 -14.97 -6.56
CA GLU A 83 13.74 -14.78 -7.81
C GLU A 83 12.82 -14.77 -9.03
N GLU A 84 11.89 -15.73 -9.12
CA GLU A 84 10.88 -15.78 -10.19
C GLU A 84 10.00 -14.53 -10.17
N GLY A 85 9.53 -14.09 -9.00
CA GLY A 85 8.76 -12.86 -8.84
C GLY A 85 9.55 -11.59 -9.21
N SER A 86 10.82 -11.52 -8.82
CA SER A 86 11.69 -10.38 -9.15
C SER A 86 11.94 -10.30 -10.66
N ARG A 87 12.18 -11.43 -11.31
CA ARG A 87 12.39 -11.50 -12.76
C ARG A 87 11.15 -11.05 -13.53
N GLN A 88 9.96 -11.52 -13.14
CA GLN A 88 8.71 -11.10 -13.76
C GLN A 88 8.50 -9.58 -13.60
N LEU A 89 8.75 -9.04 -12.40
CA LEU A 89 8.62 -7.61 -12.17
C LEU A 89 9.59 -6.80 -13.04
N GLU A 90 10.84 -7.24 -13.15
CA GLU A 90 11.83 -6.57 -13.99
C GLU A 90 11.45 -6.59 -15.47
N GLU A 91 10.95 -7.73 -15.97
CA GLU A 91 10.45 -7.86 -17.35
C GLU A 91 9.28 -6.90 -17.60
N GLN A 92 8.29 -6.84 -16.70
CA GLN A 92 7.18 -5.90 -16.81
C GLN A 92 7.64 -4.43 -16.75
N GLN A 93 8.54 -4.10 -15.82
CA GLN A 93 9.11 -2.75 -15.74
C GLN A 93 9.87 -2.39 -17.02
N ARG A 94 10.59 -3.33 -17.63
CA ARG A 94 11.30 -3.10 -18.89
C ARG A 94 10.32 -2.81 -20.03
N LEU A 95 9.25 -3.58 -20.15
CA LEU A 95 8.20 -3.34 -21.15
C LEU A 95 7.55 -1.96 -20.97
N ILE A 96 7.20 -1.60 -19.73
CA ILE A 96 6.64 -0.28 -19.41
C ILE A 96 7.64 0.83 -19.76
N ARG A 97 8.91 0.70 -19.38
CA ARG A 97 9.96 1.68 -19.70
C ARG A 97 10.12 1.87 -21.21
N GLU A 98 10.13 0.78 -21.98
CA GLU A 98 10.18 0.84 -23.44
C GLU A 98 8.94 1.49 -24.05
N GLN A 99 7.75 1.17 -23.54
CA GLN A 99 6.52 1.79 -24.01
C GLN A 99 6.49 3.30 -23.72
N ILE A 100 6.91 3.72 -22.52
CA ILE A 100 7.06 5.15 -22.18
C ILE A 100 8.09 5.82 -23.09
N ARG A 101 9.21 5.15 -23.40
CA ARG A 101 10.24 5.67 -24.30
C ARG A 101 9.68 5.90 -25.70
N LEU A 102 9.03 4.90 -26.28
CA LEU A 102 8.41 4.99 -27.59
C LEU A 102 7.30 6.04 -27.63
N GLU A 103 6.46 6.13 -26.61
CA GLU A 103 5.42 7.17 -26.52
C GLU A 103 6.04 8.56 -26.43
N ARG A 104 7.13 8.73 -25.67
CA ARG A 104 7.87 10.01 -25.60
C ARG A 104 8.49 10.38 -26.94
N GLU A 105 9.12 9.43 -27.63
CA GLU A 105 9.69 9.65 -28.97
C GLU A 105 8.61 10.01 -29.99
N GLN A 106 7.46 9.31 -29.97
CA GLN A 106 6.31 9.64 -30.82
C GLN A 106 5.70 11.00 -30.46
N ARG A 107 5.59 11.35 -29.17
CA ARG A 107 5.13 12.67 -28.73
C ARG A 107 6.09 13.77 -29.14
N ILE A 108 7.40 13.54 -29.11
CA ILE A 108 8.42 14.50 -29.58
C ILE A 108 8.33 14.65 -31.10
N ARG A 109 8.23 13.55 -31.85
CA ARG A 109 8.10 13.56 -33.32
C ARG A 109 6.79 14.20 -33.78
N GLY A 110 5.68 13.87 -33.13
CA GLY A 110 4.38 14.50 -33.34
C GLY A 110 4.33 15.96 -32.88
N LYS A 111 5.09 16.36 -31.84
CA LYS A 111 5.31 17.77 -31.49
C LYS A 111 6.15 18.48 -32.55
N GLN A 112 7.14 17.83 -33.15
CA GLN A 112 7.97 18.44 -34.19
C GLN A 112 7.16 18.67 -35.48
N GLU A 113 6.31 17.71 -35.88
CA GLU A 113 5.37 17.86 -37.00
C GLU A 113 4.23 18.86 -36.70
N ARG A 114 3.69 18.91 -35.46
CA ARG A 114 2.70 19.92 -35.05
C ARG A 114 3.29 21.30 -34.72
N SER A 115 4.60 21.41 -34.46
CA SER A 115 5.26 22.69 -34.17
C SER A 115 5.31 23.64 -35.36
N GLY A 116 5.10 23.12 -36.58
CA GLY A 116 4.90 23.95 -37.77
C GLY A 116 3.55 24.66 -37.82
N ALA A 117 2.53 24.23 -37.06
CA ALA A 117 1.15 24.71 -37.22
C ALA A 117 0.39 25.09 -35.93
N GLU A 118 0.67 24.53 -34.75
CA GLU A 118 -0.21 24.67 -33.56
C GLU A 118 0.51 24.96 -32.23
N GLY A 119 1.70 25.55 -32.28
CA GLY A 119 2.50 25.88 -31.09
C GLY A 119 2.38 27.33 -30.58
N LYS A 120 1.59 28.19 -31.23
CA LYS A 120 1.39 29.56 -30.78
C LYS A 120 0.10 29.61 -29.99
N VAL A 121 0.18 29.89 -28.68
CA VAL A 121 -1.01 30.22 -27.87
C VAL A 121 -1.65 31.44 -28.50
N THR A 122 -2.71 31.25 -29.27
CA THR A 122 -3.47 32.32 -29.90
C THR A 122 -4.40 32.94 -28.86
N PRO A 123 -4.33 34.26 -28.65
CA PRO A 123 -5.21 34.94 -27.71
C PRO A 123 -6.67 34.88 -28.18
N LYS A 124 -7.56 34.49 -27.26
CA LYS A 124 -9.00 34.44 -27.50
C LYS A 124 -9.72 35.47 -26.65
N LEU A 125 -10.57 36.25 -27.29
CA LEU A 125 -11.38 37.28 -26.65
C LEU A 125 -12.86 36.94 -26.78
N LYS A 126 -13.61 37.27 -25.75
CA LYS A 126 -15.06 37.18 -25.71
C LYS A 126 -15.65 38.57 -25.88
N LEU A 127 -16.53 38.70 -26.86
CA LEU A 127 -17.26 39.90 -27.23
C LEU A 127 -18.70 39.80 -26.71
N LYS A 128 -19.22 40.88 -26.16
CA LYS A 128 -20.60 40.98 -25.66
C LYS A 128 -21.19 42.35 -25.96
N TRP A 129 -22.37 42.39 -26.57
CA TRP A 129 -23.12 43.62 -26.86
C TRP A 129 -24.58 43.49 -26.43
N LYS A 130 -25.30 44.61 -26.37
CA LYS A 130 -26.74 44.58 -26.04
C LYS A 130 -27.52 44.10 -27.26
N HIS A 131 -28.45 43.20 -27.03
CA HIS A 131 -29.37 42.68 -28.04
C HIS A 131 -30.78 42.74 -27.46
N GLY A 132 -31.61 43.63 -27.99
CA GLY A 132 -33.03 43.75 -27.64
C GLY A 132 -33.85 42.68 -28.35
N LYS A 133 -34.95 42.22 -27.73
CA LYS A 133 -35.87 41.25 -28.33
C LYS A 133 -36.96 41.89 -29.20
N GLU A 134 -37.09 43.22 -29.16
CA GLU A 134 -38.27 43.93 -29.69
C GLU A 134 -38.04 44.64 -31.03
N ASP A 135 -36.78 44.78 -31.47
CA ASP A 135 -36.46 45.23 -32.82
C ASP A 135 -36.04 44.03 -33.68
N GLU A 136 -36.90 43.66 -34.62
CA GLU A 136 -36.62 42.69 -35.69
C GLU A 136 -35.51 43.15 -36.66
N THR A 137 -34.87 44.28 -36.38
CA THR A 137 -33.65 44.69 -37.06
C THR A 137 -32.46 44.06 -36.36
N ARG A 138 -32.22 42.77 -36.66
CA ARG A 138 -30.94 42.03 -36.49
C ARG A 138 -29.88 42.84 -35.75
N GLY A 139 -29.78 42.66 -34.42
CA GLY A 139 -28.83 43.38 -33.57
C GLY A 139 -27.50 43.64 -34.28
N GLU A 140 -27.17 44.92 -34.40
CA GLU A 140 -26.39 45.60 -35.45
C GLU A 140 -24.98 45.04 -35.77
N TYR A 141 -24.54 44.06 -35.01
CA TYR A 141 -23.27 43.36 -35.18
C TYR A 141 -23.45 42.05 -35.95
N SER A 142 -23.33 42.13 -37.27
CA SER A 142 -23.09 40.96 -38.12
C SER A 142 -21.63 40.48 -37.97
N LYS A 143 -21.38 39.23 -38.37
CA LYS A 143 -20.02 38.65 -38.42
C LYS A 143 -19.07 39.55 -39.21
N ASP A 144 -19.53 40.11 -40.32
CA ASP A 144 -18.71 40.96 -41.20
C ASP A 144 -18.39 42.32 -40.57
N VAL A 145 -19.34 42.88 -39.81
CA VAL A 145 -19.15 44.15 -39.09
C VAL A 145 -18.11 43.97 -37.98
N LEU A 146 -18.25 42.90 -37.18
CA LEU A 146 -17.28 42.57 -36.14
C LEU A 146 -15.90 42.26 -36.73
N LEU A 147 -15.84 41.52 -37.83
CA LEU A 147 -14.58 41.23 -38.50
C LEU A 147 -13.89 42.51 -38.97
N ARG A 148 -14.63 43.41 -39.63
CA ARG A 148 -14.09 44.71 -40.09
C ARG A 148 -13.61 45.59 -38.95
N LEU A 149 -14.33 45.62 -37.82
CA LEU A 149 -13.93 46.38 -36.63
C LEU A 149 -12.68 45.80 -35.97
N LEU A 150 -12.53 44.48 -35.96
CA LEU A 150 -11.44 43.81 -35.25
C LEU A 150 -10.17 43.68 -36.11
N GLN A 151 -10.32 43.56 -37.43
CA GLN A 151 -9.21 43.46 -38.38
C GLN A 151 -8.32 44.70 -38.42
N LYS A 152 -8.81 45.87 -37.97
CA LYS A 152 -7.99 47.09 -37.84
C LYS A 152 -6.89 46.99 -36.77
N TYR A 153 -7.03 46.06 -35.82
CA TYR A 153 -6.04 45.84 -34.75
C TYR A 153 -5.08 44.69 -35.06
N GLY A 154 -5.44 43.80 -35.99
CA GLY A 154 -4.57 42.74 -36.48
C GLY A 154 -5.35 41.55 -37.05
N ASP A 155 -4.62 40.54 -37.47
CA ASP A 155 -5.19 39.37 -38.16
C ASP A 155 -6.08 38.54 -37.22
N VAL A 156 -7.33 38.39 -37.64
CA VAL A 156 -8.33 37.55 -36.97
C VAL A 156 -8.30 36.17 -37.61
N LEU A 157 -8.02 35.15 -36.81
CA LEU A 157 -7.96 33.76 -37.25
C LEU A 157 -9.36 33.14 -37.31
N ASN A 158 -10.12 33.30 -36.22
CA ASN A 158 -11.47 32.74 -36.11
C ASN A 158 -12.41 33.76 -35.45
N LEU A 159 -13.64 33.84 -35.94
CA LEU A 159 -14.71 34.66 -35.38
C LEU A 159 -16.03 33.87 -35.35
N LEU A 160 -16.54 33.63 -34.14
CA LEU A 160 -17.71 32.81 -33.88
C LEU A 160 -18.76 33.61 -33.12
N ILE A 161 -19.95 33.78 -33.70
CA ILE A 161 -21.11 34.38 -33.01
C ILE A 161 -21.89 33.27 -32.31
N SER A 162 -22.25 33.48 -31.04
CA SER A 162 -23.02 32.52 -30.25
C SER A 162 -24.48 32.52 -30.69
N SER A 163 -24.96 31.37 -31.18
CA SER A 163 -26.39 31.14 -31.42
C SER A 163 -27.19 30.91 -30.14
N ARG A 164 -26.53 30.44 -29.07
CA ARG A 164 -27.16 30.12 -27.78
C ARG A 164 -27.43 31.34 -26.90
N LYS A 165 -26.59 32.37 -27.01
CA LYS A 165 -26.73 33.62 -26.25
C LYS A 165 -26.67 34.80 -27.24
N PRO A 166 -27.81 35.42 -27.58
CA PRO A 166 -27.79 36.54 -28.51
C PRO A 166 -26.96 37.69 -27.91
N GLY A 167 -26.17 38.36 -28.76
CA GLY A 167 -25.28 39.43 -28.33
C GLY A 167 -23.93 38.96 -27.76
N SER A 168 -23.46 37.75 -28.10
CA SER A 168 -22.13 37.28 -27.70
C SER A 168 -21.37 36.63 -28.86
N ALA A 169 -20.06 36.89 -28.94
CA ALA A 169 -19.15 36.23 -29.87
C ALA A 169 -17.79 35.91 -29.22
N ILE A 170 -17.03 35.04 -29.86
CA ILE A 170 -15.65 34.71 -29.50
C ILE A 170 -14.79 34.98 -30.74
N VAL A 171 -13.67 35.67 -30.54
CA VAL A 171 -12.70 35.98 -31.58
C VAL A 171 -11.32 35.47 -31.16
N GLU A 172 -10.59 34.92 -32.11
CA GLU A 172 -9.23 34.45 -31.98
C GLU A 172 -8.32 35.30 -32.85
N PHE A 173 -7.29 35.91 -32.25
CA PHE A 173 -6.32 36.72 -32.97
C PHE A 173 -5.03 35.95 -33.20
N ALA A 174 -4.31 36.30 -34.28
CA ALA A 174 -3.01 35.72 -34.58
C ALA A 174 -1.91 36.14 -33.58
N THR A 175 -2.05 37.31 -32.95
CA THR A 175 -1.04 37.87 -32.04
C THR A 175 -1.63 38.47 -30.77
N VAL A 176 -0.92 38.31 -29.65
CA VAL A 176 -1.30 38.86 -28.31
C VAL A 176 -1.42 40.38 -28.34
N LYS A 177 -0.53 41.07 -29.06
CA LYS A 177 -0.53 42.53 -29.19
C LYS A 177 -1.79 43.05 -29.92
N ALA A 178 -2.25 42.35 -30.96
CA ALA A 178 -3.49 42.70 -31.66
C ALA A 178 -4.71 42.55 -30.73
N ALA A 179 -4.78 41.45 -29.99
CA ALA A 179 -5.84 41.22 -29.01
C ALA A 179 -5.84 42.30 -27.90
N GLU A 180 -4.66 42.68 -27.39
CA GLU A 180 -4.53 43.73 -26.38
C GLU A 180 -5.00 45.10 -26.89
N MET A 181 -4.62 45.47 -28.12
CA MET A 181 -5.08 46.72 -28.74
C MET A 181 -6.59 46.72 -28.96
N ALA A 182 -7.18 45.59 -29.37
CA ALA A 182 -8.63 45.46 -29.52
C ALA A 182 -9.36 45.65 -28.19
N VAL A 183 -8.89 45.02 -27.10
CA VAL A 183 -9.50 45.17 -25.76
C VAL A 183 -9.45 46.62 -25.25
N LYS A 184 -8.34 47.33 -25.50
CA LYS A 184 -8.14 48.69 -24.98
C LYS A 184 -8.87 49.77 -25.79
N ASN A 185 -8.95 49.61 -27.11
CA ASN A 185 -9.38 50.69 -28.00
C ASN A 185 -10.76 50.46 -28.64
N GLU A 186 -11.23 49.22 -28.72
CA GLU A 186 -12.49 48.93 -29.41
C GLU A 186 -13.68 49.03 -28.48
N VAL A 187 -14.54 49.99 -28.77
CA VAL A 187 -15.82 50.20 -28.08
C VAL A 187 -17.02 49.86 -28.96
N GLY A 188 -16.80 49.44 -30.21
CA GLY A 188 -17.85 49.10 -31.16
C GLY A 188 -18.52 50.33 -31.79
N LEU A 189 -19.77 50.16 -32.21
CA LEU A 189 -20.67 51.18 -32.73
C LEU A 189 -21.14 52.12 -31.60
N THR A 190 -21.32 53.40 -31.93
CA THR A 190 -21.64 54.48 -30.98
C THR A 190 -23.01 54.34 -30.33
N ASN A 191 -23.95 53.67 -30.99
CA ASN A 191 -25.30 53.39 -30.52
C ASN A 191 -25.40 52.14 -29.63
N ASN A 192 -24.44 51.20 -29.73
CA ASN A 192 -24.45 49.95 -28.99
C ASN A 192 -23.03 49.49 -28.65
N PRO A 193 -22.48 49.90 -27.49
CA PRO A 193 -21.08 49.64 -27.18
C PRO A 193 -20.76 48.15 -26.97
N LEU A 194 -19.60 47.74 -27.49
CA LEU A 194 -19.07 46.38 -27.42
C LEU A 194 -18.22 46.20 -26.16
N LYS A 195 -18.52 45.18 -25.36
CA LYS A 195 -17.71 44.78 -24.19
C LYS A 195 -16.81 43.59 -24.56
N ILE A 196 -15.51 43.80 -24.46
CA ILE A 196 -14.48 42.81 -24.79
C ILE A 196 -13.81 42.32 -23.51
N SER A 197 -13.66 41.01 -23.36
CA SER A 197 -13.01 40.36 -22.21
C SER A 197 -12.07 39.25 -22.66
N TRP A 198 -10.98 39.03 -21.93
CA TRP A 198 -10.07 37.92 -22.20
C TRP A 198 -10.71 36.58 -21.84
N LEU A 199 -10.56 35.61 -22.74
CA LEU A 199 -10.93 34.22 -22.49
C LEU A 199 -9.67 33.38 -22.25
N GLU A 200 -8.69 33.49 -23.15
CA GLU A 200 -7.39 32.81 -23.07
C GLU A 200 -6.28 33.73 -23.61
N GLY A 201 -5.06 33.62 -23.08
CA GLY A 201 -3.88 34.34 -23.59
C GLY A 201 -3.73 35.80 -23.13
N GLN A 202 -4.28 36.17 -21.97
CA GLN A 202 -4.12 37.52 -21.40
C GLN A 202 -2.63 37.82 -21.10
N PRO A 203 -2.08 38.96 -21.56
CA PRO A 203 -0.72 39.37 -21.23
C PRO A 203 -0.59 39.70 -19.74
N TRP A 204 0.49 39.23 -19.12
CA TRP A 204 0.78 39.45 -17.70
C TRP A 204 1.27 40.89 -17.45
N ASN A 205 0.34 41.84 -17.43
CA ASN A 205 0.57 43.18 -16.88
C ASN A 205 -0.57 43.48 -15.89
N HIS A 206 -0.21 43.61 -14.61
CA HIS A 206 -1.12 43.71 -13.45
C HIS A 206 -2.14 44.86 -13.55
N ALA A 207 -3.42 44.57 -13.27
CA ALA A 207 -4.22 45.22 -12.21
C ALA A 207 -5.69 44.76 -12.26
N SER A 208 -6.06 43.80 -11.42
CA SER A 208 -7.16 43.94 -10.46
C SER A 208 -7.26 42.68 -9.61
N THR A 209 -6.60 42.76 -8.46
CA THR A 209 -6.94 42.01 -7.26
C THR A 209 -8.39 42.34 -6.89
N VAL A 210 -9.33 41.49 -7.28
CA VAL A 210 -10.55 41.30 -6.50
C VAL A 210 -10.96 39.84 -6.63
N LEU A 211 -10.74 39.10 -5.54
CA LEU A 211 -11.54 37.92 -5.22
C LEU A 211 -13.02 38.39 -5.14
N PRO A 212 -14.00 37.56 -5.56
CA PRO A 212 -14.48 36.58 -4.61
C PRO A 212 -14.75 35.20 -5.22
N ASP A 213 -14.39 34.21 -4.40
CA ASP A 213 -15.21 33.09 -3.97
C ASP A 213 -15.85 32.13 -5.00
N SER A 214 -15.63 30.85 -4.66
CA SER A 214 -16.46 29.69 -4.94
C SER A 214 -16.38 28.97 -6.30
N THR A 215 -16.05 27.69 -6.11
CA THR A 215 -16.55 26.47 -6.78
C THR A 215 -15.93 25.96 -8.09
N THR A 216 -15.33 24.76 -7.93
CA THR A 216 -15.21 23.60 -8.85
C THR A 216 -13.99 23.54 -9.82
N GLY A 217 -13.24 22.43 -9.72
CA GLY A 217 -11.87 22.20 -10.25
C GLY A 217 -11.76 21.82 -11.74
N PRO A 218 -10.79 20.98 -12.20
CA PRO A 218 -9.68 20.32 -11.48
C PRO A 218 -8.29 20.57 -12.10
N ARG A 219 -7.23 20.65 -11.27
CA ARG A 219 -5.81 20.61 -11.69
C ARG A 219 -5.23 19.23 -11.40
N THR A 220 -5.42 18.28 -12.31
CA THR A 220 -4.92 16.90 -12.17
C THR A 220 -3.60 16.70 -12.90
N SER A 221 -2.49 17.24 -12.39
CA SER A 221 -1.16 16.84 -12.88
C SER A 221 -0.01 17.07 -11.89
N GLN A 222 -0.21 17.90 -10.85
CA GLN A 222 0.84 18.19 -9.86
C GLN A 222 0.66 17.46 -8.53
N ALA A 223 -0.52 16.90 -8.25
CA ALA A 223 -0.78 16.14 -7.01
C ALA A 223 -0.17 14.73 -7.02
N SER A 224 0.03 14.12 -8.21
CA SER A 224 0.52 12.74 -8.32
C SER A 224 2.00 12.59 -7.93
N MET A 225 2.85 13.54 -8.32
CA MET A 225 4.28 13.51 -7.95
C MET A 225 4.54 13.83 -6.48
N VAL A 226 3.60 14.52 -5.81
CA VAL A 226 3.68 14.78 -4.37
C VAL A 226 3.28 13.52 -3.61
N SER A 227 2.18 12.87 -4.02
CA SER A 227 1.70 11.63 -3.41
C SER A 227 2.66 10.44 -3.55
N GLU A 228 3.42 10.36 -4.65
CA GLU A 228 4.41 9.29 -4.87
C GLU A 228 5.61 9.44 -3.93
N ARG A 229 6.09 10.67 -3.73
CA ARG A 229 7.14 10.99 -2.74
C ARG A 229 6.70 10.70 -1.31
N ASP A 230 5.45 10.99 -0.99
CA ASP A 230 4.90 10.72 0.34
C ASP A 230 4.78 9.21 0.60
N TYR A 231 4.44 8.42 -0.43
CA TYR A 231 4.37 6.97 -0.35
C TYR A 231 5.76 6.34 -0.19
N GLU A 232 6.74 6.77 -0.99
CA GLU A 232 8.14 6.33 -0.86
C GLU A 232 8.70 6.63 0.54
N SER A 233 8.45 7.84 1.04
CA SER A 233 8.86 8.24 2.40
C SER A 233 8.23 7.35 3.47
N LEU A 234 6.93 7.05 3.36
CA LEU A 234 6.20 6.19 4.29
C LEU A 234 6.73 4.74 4.26
N VAL A 235 7.02 4.21 3.07
CA VAL A 235 7.59 2.87 2.89
C VAL A 235 9.00 2.80 3.49
N MET A 236 9.86 3.78 3.22
CA MET A 236 11.22 3.85 3.78
C MET A 236 11.20 3.97 5.31
N MET A 237 10.27 4.74 5.87
CA MET A 237 10.06 4.81 7.32
C MET A 237 9.65 3.45 7.90
N ARG A 238 8.72 2.73 7.25
CA ARG A 238 8.30 1.39 7.70
C ARG A 238 9.41 0.35 7.57
N MET A 239 10.20 0.39 6.51
CA MET A 239 11.36 -0.51 6.33
C MET A 239 12.40 -0.27 7.43
N ARG A 240 12.68 0.99 7.77
CA ARG A 240 13.57 1.33 8.89
C ARG A 240 13.07 0.78 10.22
N GLN A 241 11.79 0.99 10.54
CA GLN A 241 11.18 0.49 11.78
C GLN A 241 11.19 -1.05 11.86
N ALA A 242 10.98 -1.72 10.72
CA ALA A 242 11.05 -3.18 10.65
C ALA A 242 12.48 -3.70 10.88
N ALA A 243 13.49 -3.05 10.27
CA ALA A 243 14.90 -3.40 10.47
C ALA A 243 15.36 -3.17 11.92
N GLU A 244 14.98 -2.04 12.53
CA GLU A 244 15.28 -1.76 13.95
C GLU A 244 14.64 -2.79 14.88
N ARG A 245 13.39 -3.21 14.61
CA ARG A 245 12.73 -4.29 15.35
C ARG A 245 13.44 -5.63 15.20
N GLN A 246 13.89 -5.97 13.99
CA GLN A 246 14.62 -7.21 13.76
C GLN A 246 15.94 -7.25 14.53
N GLN A 247 16.69 -6.14 14.53
CA GLN A 247 17.92 -6.04 15.32
C GLN A 247 17.65 -6.20 16.82
N LEU A 248 16.59 -5.59 17.34
CA LEU A 248 16.23 -5.71 18.76
C LEU A 248 15.86 -7.15 19.14
N ILE A 249 15.12 -7.84 18.27
CA ILE A 249 14.75 -9.24 18.46
C ILE A 249 15.98 -10.14 18.44
N GLU A 250 16.89 -9.93 17.48
CA GLU A 250 18.13 -10.69 17.38
C GLU A 250 19.04 -10.47 18.61
N GLN A 251 19.06 -9.25 19.14
CA GLN A 251 19.82 -8.92 20.34
C GLN A 251 19.24 -9.60 21.59
N LEU A 252 17.92 -9.60 21.75
CA LEU A 252 17.24 -10.31 22.84
C LEU A 252 17.41 -11.83 22.75
N GLN A 253 17.31 -12.41 21.55
CA GLN A 253 17.54 -13.84 21.35
C GLN A 253 18.97 -14.24 21.70
N ARG A 254 19.96 -13.42 21.34
CA ARG A 254 21.37 -13.67 21.69
C ARG A 254 21.61 -13.57 23.21
N GLU A 255 20.98 -12.60 23.89
CA GLU A 255 21.06 -12.49 25.35
C GLU A 255 20.38 -13.68 26.06
N GLU A 256 19.24 -14.16 25.55
CA GLU A 256 18.53 -15.34 26.10
C GLU A 256 19.32 -16.64 25.85
N GLU A 257 20.00 -16.77 24.71
CA GLU A 257 20.94 -17.85 24.43
C GLU A 257 22.17 -17.80 25.36
N GLU A 258 22.74 -16.62 25.62
CA GLU A 258 23.87 -16.47 26.54
C GLU A 258 23.48 -16.76 28.01
N GLU A 259 22.31 -16.32 28.47
CA GLU A 259 21.80 -16.62 29.82
C GLU A 259 21.47 -18.10 30.03
N SER A 260 21.03 -18.81 28.97
CA SER A 260 20.75 -20.25 29.05
C SER A 260 22.01 -21.15 29.07
N HIS A 261 23.17 -20.61 28.68
CA HIS A 261 24.46 -21.32 28.68
C HIS A 261 25.33 -21.04 29.92
N THR A 262 24.86 -20.21 30.87
CA THR A 262 25.50 -19.95 32.18
C THR A 262 24.78 -20.62 33.34
#